data_AF-A0A4P1JW42-F1
#
_entry.id   AF-A0A4P1JW42-F1
#
_cell.length_a   1.000
_cell.length_b   1.000
_cell.length_c   1.000
_cell.angle_alpha   90.00
_cell.angle_beta   90.00
_cell.angle_gamma   90.00
#
_symmetry.space_group_name_H-M   'P 1'
#
loop_
_entity.id
_entity.type
_entity.pdbx_description
1 polymer ?
#
loop_
_entity_poly.entity_id
_entity_poly.type
_entity_poly.pdbx_seq_one_letter_code
_entity_poly.pdbx_strand_id
1 'polypeptide(L)' 'MPVAGMALILGIDRFMSECRALTNFIGNAVATIVVARWEGELDRDALKAALDGGPQPLAAPPNPAAGPGDDLVLADD' A
#
# COMPACT_ATOMS: atom_id res chain seq x y z
N MET A 1 -15.24 -40.62 5.02
CA MET A 1 -15.61 -39.42 4.23
C MET A 1 -14.93 -39.51 2.87
N PRO A 2 -15.64 -39.30 1.74
CA PRO A 2 -15.05 -39.40 0.40
C PRO A 2 -13.96 -38.33 0.18
N VAL A 3 -12.80 -38.74 -0.36
CA VAL A 3 -11.59 -37.91 -0.51
C VAL A 3 -11.80 -36.69 -1.43
N ALA A 4 -12.60 -36.86 -2.48
CA ALA A 4 -12.94 -35.77 -3.41
C ALA A 4 -13.71 -34.62 -2.72
N GLY A 5 -14.59 -34.94 -1.77
CA GLY A 5 -15.32 -33.92 -1.00
C GLY A 5 -14.41 -33.13 -0.05
N MET A 6 -13.40 -33.77 0.53
CA MET A 6 -12.43 -33.10 1.41
C MET A 6 -11.51 -32.15 0.64
N ALA A 7 -11.07 -32.53 -0.57
CA ALA A 7 -10.26 -31.66 -1.43
C ALA A 7 -11.00 -30.39 -1.86
N LEU A 8 -12.29 -30.50 -2.20
CA LEU A 8 -13.14 -29.35 -2.55
C LEU A 8 -13.31 -28.39 -1.36
N ILE A 9 -13.60 -28.91 -0.16
CA ILE A 9 -13.79 -28.09 1.03
C ILE A 9 -12.50 -27.35 1.40
N LEU A 10 -11.35 -28.04 1.36
CA LEU A 10 -10.03 -27.42 1.60
C LEU A 10 -9.70 -26.34 0.57
N GLY A 11 -10.05 -26.55 -0.71
CA GLY A 11 -9.87 -25.55 -1.75
C GLY A 11 -10.67 -24.28 -1.49
N ILE A 12 -11.94 -24.41 -1.10
CA ILE A 12 -12.82 -23.27 -0.81
C ILE A 12 -12.39 -22.56 0.47
N ASP A 13 -12.00 -23.29 1.52
CA ASP A 13 -11.50 -22.71 2.77
C ASP A 13 -10.27 -21.82 2.54
N ARG A 14 -9.30 -22.34 1.76
CA ARG A 14 -8.11 -21.59 1.38
C ARG A 14 -8.43 -20.37 0.52
N PHE A 15 -9.30 -20.52 -0.49
CA PHE A 15 -9.73 -19.40 -1.32
C PHE A 15 -10.42 -18.30 -0.50
N MET A 16 -11.35 -18.67 0.40
CA MET A 16 -12.03 -17.72 1.27
C MET A 16 -11.06 -16.98 2.21
N SER A 17 -10.02 -17.67 2.70
CA SER A 17 -8.96 -17.05 3.50
C SER A 17 -8.14 -16.05 2.69
N GLU A 18 -7.73 -16.43 1.47
CA GLU A 18 -6.97 -15.58 0.57
C GLU A 18 -7.77 -14.35 0.12
N CYS A 19 -9.06 -14.51 -0.19
CA CYS A 19 -9.95 -13.39 -0.51
C CYS A 19 -10.03 -12.39 0.65
N ARG A 20 -10.12 -12.86 1.89
CA ARG A 20 -10.16 -11.99 3.08
C ARG A 20 -8.87 -11.21 3.26
N ALA A 21 -7.73 -11.86 3.06
CA ALA A 21 -6.42 -11.21 3.10
C ALA A 21 -6.32 -10.13 2.00
N LEU A 22 -6.79 -10.44 0.78
CA LEU A 22 -6.81 -9.50 -0.34
C LEU A 22 -7.67 -8.27 -0.05
N THR A 23 -8.89 -8.45 0.47
CA THR A 23 -9.77 -7.31 0.80
C THR A 23 -9.20 -6.44 1.91
N ASN A 24 -8.55 -7.05 2.92
CA ASN A 24 -7.88 -6.30 3.98
C ASN A 24 -6.71 -5.48 3.44
N PHE A 25 -5.92 -6.07 2.53
CA PHE A 25 -4.80 -5.37 1.89
C PHE A 25 -5.28 -4.20 1.04
N ILE A 26 -6.25 -4.42 0.15
CA ILE A 26 -6.83 -3.38 -0.70
C ILE A 26 -7.43 -2.26 0.14
N GLY A 27 -8.17 -2.60 1.21
CA GLY A 27 -8.77 -1.63 2.11
C GLY A 27 -7.73 -0.70 2.73
N ASN A 28 -6.64 -1.27 3.25
CA ASN A 28 -5.55 -0.47 3.83
C ASN A 28 -4.87 0.41 2.77
N ALA A 29 -4.55 -0.14 1.60
CA ALA A 29 -3.89 0.62 0.53
C ALA A 29 -4.74 1.80 0.03
N VAL A 30 -6.03 1.56 -0.21
CA VAL A 30 -6.97 2.60 -0.66
C VAL A 30 -7.17 3.65 0.44
N ALA A 31 -7.29 3.24 1.71
CA ALA A 31 -7.41 4.18 2.82
C ALA A 31 -6.22 5.14 2.88
N THR A 32 -5.00 4.65 2.73
CA THR A 32 -3.79 5.50 2.70
C THR A 32 -3.84 6.53 1.57
N ILE A 33 -4.21 6.12 0.36
CA ILE A 33 -4.30 7.04 -0.80
C ILE A 33 -5.40 8.09 -0.59
N VAL A 34 -6.56 7.69 -0.07
CA VAL A 34 -7.69 8.59 0.16
C VAL A 34 -7.36 9.61 1.24
N VAL A 35 -6.78 9.18 2.37
CA VAL A 35 -6.38 10.08 3.45
C VAL A 35 -5.31 11.06 2.96
N ALA A 36 -4.25 10.59 2.31
CA ALA A 36 -3.22 11.47 1.74
C ALA A 36 -3.81 12.50 0.78
N ARG A 37 -4.82 12.11 -0.02
CA ARG A 37 -5.52 13.03 -0.92
C ARG A 37 -6.31 14.10 -0.16
N TRP A 38 -6.99 13.73 0.92
CA TRP A 38 -7.78 14.67 1.71
C TRP A 38 -6.93 15.65 2.51
N GLU A 39 -5.76 15.20 2.99
CA GLU A 39 -4.77 16.06 3.64
C GLU A 39 -4.02 16.97 2.64
N GLY A 40 -4.13 16.71 1.34
CA GLY A 40 -3.41 17.46 0.30
C GLY A 40 -1.96 17.00 0.07
N GLU A 41 -1.49 16.03 0.85
CA GLU A 41 -0.13 15.46 0.85
C GLU A 41 0.08 14.33 -0.18
N LEU A 42 -0.86 14.15 -1.12
CA LEU A 42 -0.75 13.11 -2.14
C LEU A 42 0.03 13.61 -3.37
N ASP A 43 1.28 13.15 -3.49
CA ASP A 43 2.05 13.24 -4.73
C ASP A 43 1.45 12.33 -5.81
N ARG A 44 0.85 12.96 -6.83
CA ARG A 44 0.18 12.27 -7.93
C ARG A 44 1.13 11.74 -8.99
N ASP A 45 2.26 12.39 -9.18
CA ASP A 45 3.26 11.98 -10.16
C ASP A 45 4.00 10.75 -9.63
N ALA A 46 4.35 10.75 -8.34
CA ALA A 46 4.88 9.57 -7.66
C ALA A 46 3.87 8.41 -7.63
N LEU A 47 2.59 8.67 -7.31
CA LEU A 47 1.54 7.64 -7.34
C LEU A 47 1.39 7.05 -8.75
N LYS A 48 1.37 7.89 -9.78
CA LYS A 48 1.27 7.45 -11.17
C LYS A 48 2.48 6.60 -11.57
N ALA A 49 3.69 7.04 -11.26
CA ALA A 49 4.92 6.29 -11.53
C ALA A 49 4.89 4.90 -10.84
N ALA A 50 4.47 4.84 -9.57
CA ALA A 50 4.34 3.59 -8.83
C ALA A 50 3.31 2.63 -9.47
N LEU A 51 2.17 3.14 -9.95
CA LEU A 51 1.14 2.35 -10.63
C LEU A 51 1.56 1.89 -12.04
N ASP A 52 2.38 2.68 -12.73
CA ASP A 52 2.94 2.34 -14.04
C ASP A 52 4.16 1.38 -13.94
N GLY A 53 4.51 0.92 -12.73
CA GLY A 53 5.57 -0.06 -12.47
C GLY A 53 6.95 0.54 -12.22
N GLY A 54 7.06 1.86 -12.10
CA GLY A 54 8.27 2.57 -11.69
C GLY A 54 8.13 3.19 -10.29
N PRO A 55 8.15 2.39 -9.20
CA PRO A 55 8.18 2.96 -7.87
C PRO A 55 9.47 3.77 -7.69
N GLN A 56 9.33 5.06 -7.41
CA GLN A 56 10.46 5.88 -7.01
C GLN A 56 10.92 5.48 -5.60
N PRO A 57 12.21 5.66 -5.26
CA PRO A 57 12.69 5.47 -3.90
C PRO A 57 11.80 6.26 -2.94
N LEU A 58 11.30 5.60 -1.89
CA LEU A 58 10.61 6.31 -0.81
C LEU A 58 11.54 7.42 -0.32
N ALA A 59 11.05 8.67 -0.36
CA ALA A 59 11.74 9.79 0.27
C ALA A 59 12.15 9.37 1.68
N ALA A 60 13.39 9.70 2.08
CA ALA A 60 13.94 9.29 3.36
C ALA A 60 12.91 9.52 4.48
N PRO A 61 12.78 8.60 5.45
CA PRO A 61 11.74 8.69 6.47
C PRO A 61 11.76 10.09 7.09
N PRO A 62 10.60 10.76 7.23
CA PRO A 62 10.53 12.10 7.75
C PRO A 62 11.28 12.15 9.07
N ASN A 63 12.27 13.04 9.16
CA ASN A 63 13.07 13.20 10.37
C ASN A 63 12.12 13.55 11.52
N PRO A 64 11.95 12.69 12.54
CA PRO A 64 11.03 12.96 13.65
C PRO A 64 11.39 14.22 14.45
N ALA A 65 12.60 14.76 14.24
CA ALA A 65 13.08 16.00 14.85
C ALA A 65 12.91 17.24 13.96
N ALA A 66 12.44 17.12 12.72
CA ALA A 66 12.16 18.27 11.86
C ALA A 66 10.81 18.89 12.29
N GLY A 67 10.86 20.15 12.75
CA GLY A 67 9.65 20.92 13.03
C GLY A 67 8.96 21.37 11.73
N PRO A 68 7.74 21.94 11.80
CA PRO A 68 7.08 22.49 10.62
C PRO A 68 7.92 23.62 10.00
N GLY A 69 8.58 23.36 8.86
CA GLY A 69 9.32 24.36 8.08
C GLY A 69 10.67 23.96 7.46
N ASP A 70 11.19 22.75 7.64
CA ASP A 70 12.54 22.38 7.15
C ASP A 70 12.56 21.77 5.72
N ASP A 71 11.99 22.49 4.74
CA ASP A 71 12.01 22.12 3.31
C ASP A 71 13.28 22.60 2.58
N LEU A 72 14.45 22.62 3.24
CA LEU A 72 15.69 23.10 2.63
C LEU A 72 16.90 22.28 3.07
N VAL A 73 16.95 21.01 2.66
CA VAL A 73 18.24 20.36 2.42
C VAL A 73 18.25 19.84 0.98
N LEU A 74 18.76 20.73 0.14
CA LEU A 74 19.19 20.51 -1.24
C LEU A 74 19.97 19.20 -1.34
N ALA A 75 19.52 18.30 -2.22
CA ALA A 75 20.43 17.36 -2.84
C ALA A 75 21.22 18.13 -3.91
N ASP A 76 22.31 18.76 -3.48
CA ASP A 76 23.43 19.17 -4.35
C ASP A 76 24.55 18.15 -4.11
N ASP A 77 24.69 17.22 -5.05
CA ASP A 77 25.94 16.68 -5.63
C ASP A 77 25.61 15.56 -6.64
#